data_AF-A0A380E2E8-F1
#
_entry.id   AF-A0A380E2E8-F1
#
_cell.length_a   1.000
_cell.length_b   1.000
_cell.length_c   1.000
_cell.angle_alpha   90.00
_cell.angle_beta   90.00
_cell.angle_gamma   90.00
#
_symmetry.space_group_name_H-M   'P 1'
#
loop_
_entity.id
_entity.type
_entity.pdbx_description
1 polymer ?
#
loop_
_entity_poly.entity_id
_entity_poly.type
_entity_poly.pdbx_seq_one_letter_code
_entity_poly.pdbx_strand_id
1 'polypeptide(L)'
;MILVVKSFLEQAWDWKEEYASFIRAQWAKLGLGLDYSRERFTLDEGLSKAVKKVFVDLYNKGIIYRGERIINWDPKARTALSDIEVIHEDVQGAFYHFKYPYADGEGFIEIATTRPETMLGDTAIVVNPNDERYKDVIG
;
A
#
# COMPACT_ATOMS: atom_id res chain seq x y z
N MET A 1 18.24 14.87 -8.97
CA MET A 1 17.24 14.31 -8.02
C MET A 1 17.01 15.22 -6.81
N ILE A 2 18.05 15.59 -6.04
CA ILE A 2 17.90 16.45 -4.84
C ILE A 2 17.29 17.84 -5.16
N LEU A 3 17.66 18.46 -6.28
CA LEU A 3 17.12 19.76 -6.69
C LEU A 3 15.61 19.71 -7.01
N VAL A 4 15.12 18.60 -7.57
CA VAL A 4 13.70 18.40 -7.92
C VAL A 4 12.84 18.20 -6.68
N VAL A 5 13.37 17.54 -5.64
CA VAL A 5 12.66 17.35 -4.37
C VAL A 5 12.50 18.68 -3.64
N LYS A 6 13.55 19.52 -3.63
CA LYS A 6 13.47 20.85 -3.00
C LYS A 6 12.43 21.74 -3.67
N SER A 7 12.47 21.86 -5.01
CA SER A 7 11.50 22.68 -5.74
C SER A 7 10.07 22.17 -5.59
N PHE A 8 9.87 20.84 -5.53
CA PHE A 8 8.55 20.27 -5.25
C PHE A 8 8.05 20.59 -3.84
N LEU A 9 8.92 20.50 -2.83
CA LEU A 9 8.55 20.80 -1.45
C LEU A 9 8.18 22.27 -1.28
N GLU A 10 8.91 23.19 -1.92
CA GLU A 10 8.57 24.61 -1.95
C GLU A 10 7.16 24.82 -2.50
N GLN A 11 6.85 24.24 -3.67
CA GLN A 11 5.52 24.31 -4.27
C GLN A 11 4.42 23.71 -3.36
N ALA A 12 4.71 22.60 -2.69
CA ALA A 12 3.76 21.97 -1.77
C ALA A 12 3.47 22.83 -0.53
N TRP A 13 4.47 23.56 -0.03
CA TRP A 13 4.29 24.52 1.06
C TRP A 13 3.50 25.75 0.61
N ASP A 14 3.79 26.29 -0.56
CA ASP A 14 3.02 27.42 -1.14
C ASP A 14 1.55 27.04 -1.30
N TRP A 15 1.28 25.86 -1.85
CA TRP A 15 -0.07 25.31 -1.97
C TRP A 15 -0.75 25.14 -0.61
N LYS A 16 -0.03 24.62 0.39
CA LYS A 16 -0.56 24.47 1.74
C LYS A 16 -0.99 25.81 2.33
N GLU A 17 -0.18 26.87 2.18
CA GLU A 17 -0.51 28.18 2.73
C GLU A 17 -1.71 28.82 2.03
N GLU A 18 -1.77 28.71 0.70
CA GLU A 18 -2.91 29.16 -0.08
C GLU A 18 -4.22 28.49 0.39
N TYR A 19 -4.25 27.16 0.45
CA TYR A 19 -5.47 26.43 0.83
C TYR A 19 -5.80 26.58 2.32
N ALA A 20 -4.80 26.67 3.20
CA ALA A 20 -5.05 26.98 4.61
C ALA A 20 -5.73 28.34 4.77
N SER A 21 -5.35 29.35 3.98
CA SER A 21 -6.00 30.66 4.00
C SER A 21 -7.47 30.58 3.57
N PHE A 22 -7.79 29.79 2.54
CA PHE A 22 -9.17 29.57 2.09
C PHE A 22 -10.02 28.86 3.14
N ILE A 23 -9.48 27.81 3.77
CA ILE A 23 -10.15 27.06 4.83
C ILE A 23 -10.46 27.98 6.02
N ARG A 24 -9.52 28.82 6.45
CA ARG A 24 -9.73 29.80 7.54
C ARG A 24 -10.81 30.82 7.18
N ALA A 25 -10.83 31.33 5.95
CA ALA A 25 -11.87 32.25 5.48
C ALA A 25 -13.26 31.59 5.48
N GLN A 26 -13.35 30.32 5.09
CA GLN A 26 -14.59 29.54 5.17
C GLN A 26 -15.04 29.36 6.63
N TRP A 27 -14.14 29.00 7.55
CA TRP A 27 -14.45 28.89 8.98
C TRP A 27 -14.92 30.19 9.60
N ALA A 28 -14.29 31.32 9.23
CA ALA A 28 -14.70 32.64 9.67
C ALA A 28 -16.13 32.97 9.21
N LYS A 29 -16.46 32.65 7.95
CA LYS A 29 -17.83 32.83 7.41
C LYS A 29 -18.87 31.96 8.10
N LEU A 30 -18.48 30.78 8.57
CA LEU A 30 -19.34 29.89 9.37
C LEU A 30 -19.48 30.34 10.83
N GLY A 31 -18.72 31.34 11.27
CA GLY A 31 -18.77 31.85 12.64
C GLY A 31 -18.07 30.95 13.68
N LEU A 32 -17.10 30.13 13.26
CA LEU A 32 -16.38 29.24 14.18
C LEU A 32 -15.42 30.04 15.08
N GLY A 33 -15.68 30.05 16.39
CA GLY A 33 -14.84 30.68 17.42
C GLY A 33 -13.64 29.82 17.82
N LEU A 34 -12.70 29.61 16.89
CA LEU A 34 -11.51 28.78 17.10
C LEU A 34 -10.34 29.57 17.72
N ASP A 35 -9.52 28.91 18.54
CA ASP A 35 -8.29 29.49 19.08
C ASP A 35 -7.13 29.36 18.08
N TYR A 36 -7.00 30.35 17.20
CA TYR A 36 -5.93 30.40 16.20
C TYR A 36 -4.53 30.57 16.80
N SER A 37 -4.39 30.98 18.07
CA SER A 37 -3.07 31.06 18.72
C SER A 37 -2.44 29.68 18.94
N ARG A 38 -3.25 28.62 18.91
CA ARG A 38 -2.85 27.22 19.10
C ARG A 38 -3.07 26.36 17.86
N GLU A 39 -3.27 26.99 16.70
CA GLU A 39 -3.42 26.26 15.45
C GLU A 39 -2.18 25.37 15.21
N ARG A 40 -2.42 24.13 14.80
CA ARG A 40 -1.37 23.14 14.51
C ARG A 40 -1.50 22.63 13.10
N PHE A 41 -0.36 22.27 12.53
CA PHE A 41 -0.27 21.61 11.23
C PHE A 41 0.56 20.34 11.40
N THR A 42 0.15 19.24 10.76
CA THR A 42 0.76 17.93 10.98
C THR A 42 2.25 17.87 10.69
N LEU A 43 2.76 18.73 9.80
CA LEU A 43 4.18 18.90 9.50
C LEU A 43 4.84 20.11 10.20
N ASP A 44 4.16 20.73 11.18
CA ASP A 44 4.79 21.74 12.03
C ASP A 44 5.88 21.14 12.92
N GLU A 45 6.74 21.99 13.47
CA GLU A 45 7.89 21.56 14.27
C GLU A 45 7.48 20.75 15.52
N GLY A 46 6.39 21.15 16.17
CA GLY A 46 5.91 20.52 17.41
C GLY A 46 5.39 19.10 17.16
N LEU A 47 4.49 18.95 16.18
CA LEU A 47 3.93 17.66 15.80
C LEU A 47 4.97 16.75 15.16
N SER A 48 5.88 17.27 14.34
CA SER A 48 6.99 16.49 13.77
C SER A 48 7.91 15.91 14.87
N LYS A 49 8.19 16.68 15.94
CA LYS A 49 8.93 16.18 17.11
C LYS A 49 8.15 15.10 17.85
N ALA A 50 6.84 15.27 18.03
CA ALA A 50 5.99 14.29 18.70
C ALA A 50 5.95 12.95 17.95
N VAL A 51 5.73 12.98 16.63
CA VAL A 51 5.73 11.78 15.78
C VAL A 51 7.07 11.05 15.86
N LYS A 52 8.19 11.79 15.74
CA LYS A 52 9.54 11.21 15.84
C LYS A 52 9.78 10.54 17.18
N LYS A 53 9.38 11.17 18.28
CA LYS A 53 9.49 10.59 19.62
C LYS A 53 8.72 9.27 19.73
N VAL A 54 7.44 9.28 19.34
CA VAL A 54 6.60 8.07 19.42
C VAL A 54 7.16 6.95 18.55
N PHE A 55 7.62 7.26 17.34
CA PHE A 55 8.26 6.27 16.46
C PHE A 55 9.49 5.62 17.12
N VAL A 56 10.40 6.43 17.66
CA VAL A 56 11.62 5.93 18.33
C VAL A 56 11.26 5.11 19.57
N ASP A 57 10.29 5.56 20.36
CA ASP A 57 9.84 4.83 21.56
C ASP A 57 9.27 3.44 21.19
N LEU A 58 8.47 3.36 20.12
CA LEU A 58 7.89 2.10 19.65
C LEU A 58 8.92 1.18 18.98
N TYR A 59 9.90 1.76 18.28
CA TYR A 59 11.04 1.02 17.74
C TYR A 59 11.90 0.41 18.84
N ASN A 60 12.25 1.19 19.87
CA ASN A 60 13.04 0.70 21.01
C ASN A 60 12.30 -0.37 21.85
N LYS A 61 10.96 -0.39 21.81
CA LYS A 61 10.13 -1.45 22.41
C LYS A 61 10.02 -2.71 21.54
N GLY A 62 10.58 -2.74 20.34
CA GLY A 62 10.51 -3.87 19.42
C GLY A 62 9.16 -4.01 18.69
N ILE A 63 8.28 -3.01 18.77
CA ILE A 63 6.96 -3.03 18.10
C ILE A 63 7.09 -2.64 16.63
N ILE A 64 8.04 -1.74 16.31
CA ILE A 64 8.37 -1.34 14.94
C ILE A 64 9.64 -2.06 14.52
N TYR A 65 9.61 -2.67 13.33
CA TYR A 65 10.76 -3.33 12.72
C TYR A 65 10.78 -3.09 11.20
N ARG A 66 11.90 -3.46 10.57
CA ARG A 66 12.04 -3.46 9.11
C ARG A 66 12.22 -4.90 8.65
N GLY A 67 11.46 -5.29 7.64
CA GLY A 67 11.54 -6.61 7.03
C GLY A 67 10.94 -6.60 5.63
N GLU A 68 11.07 -7.74 4.96
CA GLU A 68 10.48 -7.97 3.63
C GLU A 68 9.14 -8.68 3.81
N ARG A 69 8.10 -8.13 3.20
CA ARG A 69 6.74 -8.71 3.19
C ARG A 69 6.02 -8.27 1.92
N ILE A 70 4.97 -8.99 1.56
CA ILE A 70 4.03 -8.53 0.54
C ILE A 70 3.38 -7.24 1.04
N ILE A 71 3.28 -6.26 0.14
CA ILE A 71 2.69 -4.94 0.38
C ILE A 71 1.76 -4.58 -0.77
N ASN A 72 0.80 -3.71 -0.50
CA ASN A 72 0.04 -3.04 -1.56
C ASN A 72 0.91 -1.94 -2.15
N TRP A 73 1.07 -1.91 -3.47
CA TRP A 73 1.91 -0.95 -4.18
C TRP A 73 1.10 -0.19 -5.21
N ASP A 74 1.13 1.14 -5.16
CA ASP A 74 0.56 1.99 -6.21
C ASP A 74 1.62 2.30 -7.27
N PRO A 75 1.50 1.78 -8.51
CA PRO A 75 2.44 2.06 -9.59
C PRO A 75 2.44 3.52 -10.06
N LYS A 76 1.35 4.27 -9.85
CA LYS A 76 1.22 5.67 -10.28
C LYS A 76 1.89 6.61 -9.29
N ALA A 77 1.54 6.52 -8.00
CA ALA A 77 2.18 7.31 -6.96
C ALA A 77 3.59 6.80 -6.61
N ARG A 78 3.91 5.55 -6.95
CA ARG A 78 5.19 4.87 -6.66
C ARG A 78 5.47 4.79 -5.16
N THR A 79 4.48 4.35 -4.38
CA THR A 79 4.57 4.18 -2.93
C THR A 79 3.81 2.93 -2.47
N ALA A 80 4.19 2.43 -1.30
CA ALA A 80 3.42 1.44 -0.57
C ALA A 80 2.16 2.09 0.03
N LEU A 81 1.09 1.30 0.13
CA LEU A 81 -0.17 1.67 0.78
C LEU A 81 -0.47 0.73 1.95
N SER A 82 -1.09 1.27 2.99
CA SER A 82 -1.68 0.45 4.06
C SER A 82 -2.99 -0.20 3.59
N ASP A 83 -3.38 -1.30 4.22
CA ASP A 83 -4.59 -2.05 3.82
C ASP A 83 -5.86 -1.19 3.90
N ILE A 84 -5.93 -0.22 4.82
CA ILE A 84 -7.08 0.69 4.97
C ILE A 84 -7.17 1.74 3.85
N GLU A 85 -6.08 1.98 3.11
CA GLU A 85 -6.06 2.89 1.96
C GLU A 85 -6.48 2.19 0.66
N VAL A 86 -6.64 0.86 0.68
CA VAL A 86 -7.02 0.07 -0.50
C VAL A 86 -8.54 -0.06 -0.59
N ILE A 87 -9.11 0.57 -1.62
CA ILE A 87 -10.52 0.48 -1.94
C ILE A 87 -10.72 -0.73 -2.86
N HIS A 88 -11.64 -1.61 -2.48
CA HIS A 88 -11.97 -2.81 -3.25
C HIS A 88 -13.18 -2.54 -4.13
N GLU A 89 -13.06 -2.86 -5.42
CA GLU A 89 -14.12 -2.72 -6.40
C GLU A 89 -14.24 -4.01 -7.21
N ASP A 90 -15.47 -4.43 -7.49
CA ASP A 90 -15.72 -5.58 -8.35
C ASP A 90 -15.49 -5.16 -9.81
N VAL A 91 -14.58 -5.88 -10.47
CA VAL A 91 -14.23 -5.65 -11.88
C VAL A 91 -14.49 -6.93 -12.67
N GLN A 92 -15.15 -6.79 -13.81
CA GLN A 92 -15.32 -7.91 -14.72
C GLN A 92 -13.97 -8.29 -15.33
N GLY A 93 -13.51 -9.49 -15.01
CA GLY A 93 -12.26 -10.05 -15.51
C GLY A 93 -12.47 -11.31 -16.35
N ALA A 94 -11.37 -11.88 -16.79
CA ALA A 94 -11.33 -13.21 -17.40
C ALA A 94 -10.80 -14.24 -16.39
N PHE A 95 -11.27 -15.47 -16.53
CA PHE A 95 -10.80 -16.61 -15.74
C PHE A 95 -10.14 -17.61 -16.69
N TYR A 96 -8.82 -17.75 -16.57
CA TYR A 96 -7.99 -18.52 -17.49
C TYR A 96 -7.72 -19.90 -16.92
N HIS A 97 -7.72 -20.90 -17.79
CA HIS A 97 -7.31 -22.27 -17.48
C HIS A 97 -6.10 -22.63 -18.35
N PHE A 98 -5.04 -23.13 -17.74
CA PHE A 98 -3.86 -23.59 -18.45
C PHE A 98 -3.23 -24.82 -17.79
N LYS A 99 -2.40 -25.53 -18.54
CA LYS A 99 -1.87 -26.84 -18.17
C LYS A 99 -0.37 -26.75 -17.94
N TYR A 100 0.07 -27.14 -16.74
CA TYR A 100 1.48 -27.35 -16.43
C TYR A 100 1.85 -28.82 -16.68
N PRO A 101 2.78 -29.12 -17.59
CA PRO A 101 3.24 -30.48 -17.80
C PRO A 101 4.00 -30.98 -16.57
N TYR A 102 3.89 -32.28 -16.27
CA TYR A 102 4.71 -32.91 -15.24
C TYR A 102 6.17 -33.03 -15.68
N ALA A 103 7.07 -33.16 -14.70
CA ALA A 103 8.52 -33.18 -14.94
C ALA A 103 8.99 -34.39 -15.75
N ASP A 104 8.27 -35.51 -15.66
CA ASP A 104 8.48 -36.73 -16.45
C ASP A 104 7.91 -36.63 -17.89
N GLY A 105 7.14 -35.59 -18.17
CA GLY A 105 6.47 -35.36 -19.45
C GLY A 105 5.18 -36.17 -19.65
N GLU A 106 4.74 -36.97 -18.68
CA GLU A 106 3.56 -37.83 -18.79
C GLU A 106 2.34 -37.22 -18.10
N GLY A 107 1.71 -36.27 -18.78
CA GLY A 107 0.47 -35.62 -18.30
C GLY A 107 0.68 -34.19 -17.87
N PHE A 108 -0.31 -33.65 -17.17
CA PHE A 108 -0.32 -32.26 -16.73
C PHE A 108 -1.25 -32.05 -15.54
N ILE A 109 -1.05 -30.94 -14.83
CA ILE A 109 -2.02 -30.37 -13.89
C ILE A 109 -2.62 -29.09 -14.47
N GLU A 110 -3.94 -28.97 -14.43
CA GLU A 110 -4.66 -27.77 -14.89
C GLU A 110 -4.79 -26.77 -13.74
N ILE A 111 -4.41 -25.52 -13.99
CA ILE A 111 -4.49 -24.39 -13.06
C ILE A 111 -5.46 -23.37 -13.61
N ALA A 112 -6.29 -22.82 -12.71
CA ALA A 112 -7.22 -21.75 -13.02
C ALA A 112 -6.86 -20.47 -12.26
N THR A 113 -6.73 -19.34 -12.97
CA THR A 113 -6.34 -18.05 -12.37
C THR A 113 -6.97 -16.87 -13.11
N THR A 114 -7.14 -15.75 -12.42
CA THR A 114 -7.48 -14.45 -13.01
C THR A 114 -6.25 -13.67 -13.47
N ARG A 115 -5.04 -14.13 -13.12
CA ARG A 115 -3.77 -13.42 -13.33
C ARG A 115 -2.74 -14.28 -14.06
N PRO A 116 -2.91 -14.57 -15.36
CA PRO A 116 -1.97 -15.41 -16.10
C PRO A 116 -0.56 -14.82 -16.16
N GLU A 117 -0.41 -13.51 -15.99
CA GLU A 117 0.90 -12.85 -15.95
C GLU A 117 1.75 -13.23 -14.74
N THR A 118 1.15 -13.71 -13.64
CA THR A 118 1.90 -14.17 -12.46
C THR A 118 2.48 -15.56 -12.61
N MET A 119 2.07 -16.31 -13.64
CA MET A 119 2.54 -17.67 -13.92
C MET A 119 4.07 -17.79 -13.99
N LEU A 120 4.75 -16.75 -14.48
CA LEU A 120 6.22 -16.72 -14.56
C LEU A 120 6.91 -16.59 -13.20
N GLY A 121 6.18 -16.17 -12.17
CA GLY A 121 6.63 -16.11 -10.78
C GLY A 121 6.20 -17.31 -9.94
N ASP A 122 5.52 -18.29 -10.53
CA ASP A 122 5.08 -19.49 -9.81
C ASP A 122 6.29 -20.29 -9.31
N THR A 123 6.29 -20.65 -8.03
CA THR A 123 7.37 -21.41 -7.38
C THR A 123 6.93 -22.80 -6.94
N ALA A 124 5.62 -23.01 -6.82
CA ALA A 124 5.01 -24.28 -6.44
C ALA A 124 3.55 -24.30 -6.91
N ILE A 125 3.01 -25.51 -7.06
CA ILE A 125 1.58 -25.75 -7.24
C ILE A 125 1.03 -26.28 -5.93
N VAL A 126 -0.06 -25.67 -5.44
CA VAL A 126 -0.68 -26.06 -4.17
C VAL A 126 -1.95 -26.86 -4.48
N VAL A 127 -2.00 -28.08 -3.96
CA VAL A 127 -3.17 -28.95 -4.04
C VAL A 127 -3.72 -29.23 -2.64
N ASN A 128 -5.03 -29.39 -2.53
CA ASN A 128 -5.65 -29.77 -1.27
C ASN A 128 -5.29 -31.24 -0.95
N PRO A 129 -4.75 -31.56 0.25
CA PRO A 129 -4.33 -32.91 0.59
C PRO A 129 -5.47 -33.95 0.58
N ASN A 130 -6.72 -33.51 0.71
CA ASN A 130 -7.89 -34.39 0.67
C ASN A 130 -8.49 -34.54 -0.73
N ASP A 131 -7.91 -33.90 -1.76
CA ASP A 131 -8.42 -33.99 -3.12
C ASP A 131 -7.97 -35.30 -3.78
N GLU A 132 -8.91 -36.23 -3.95
CA GLU A 132 -8.62 -37.57 -4.50
C GLU A 132 -8.04 -37.54 -5.90
N ARG A 133 -8.31 -36.47 -6.67
CA ARG A 133 -7.82 -36.32 -8.05
C ARG A 133 -6.29 -36.16 -8.12
N TYR A 134 -5.66 -35.71 -7.02
CA TYR A 134 -4.26 -35.32 -7.00
C TYR A 134 -3.43 -36.05 -5.93
N LYS A 135 -3.99 -37.08 -5.27
CA LYS A 135 -3.27 -37.85 -4.23
C LYS A 135 -1.92 -38.39 -4.70
N ASP A 136 -1.84 -38.80 -5.97
CA ASP A 136 -0.65 -39.41 -6.57
C ASP A 136 0.41 -38.39 -7.03
N VAL A 137 0.10 -37.08 -6.97
CA VAL A 137 1.02 -35.99 -7.38
C VAL A 137 1.42 -35.08 -6.22
N ILE A 138 1.05 -35.41 -4.98
CA ILE A 138 1.49 -34.70 -3.77
C ILE A 138 2.89 -35.19 -3.40
N GLY A 139 3.91 -34.35 -3.61
CA GLY A 139 5.32 -34.61 -3.30
C GLY A 139 6.24 -33.72 -4.11
#